data_AF-A0A815P776-F1
#
_entry.id   AF-A0A815P776-F1
#
_cell.length_a   1.000
_cell.length_b   1.000
_cell.length_c   1.000
_cell.angle_alpha   90.00
_cell.angle_beta   90.00
_cell.angle_gamma   90.00
#
_symmetry.space_group_name_H-M   'P 1'
#
loop_
_entity.id
_entity.type
_entity.pdbx_description
1 polymer ?
#
loop_
_entity_poly.entity_id
_entity_poly.type
_entity_poly.pdbx_seq_one_letter_code
_entity_poly.pdbx_strand_id
1 'polypeptide(L)'
;MTKSVTHYGNLVCGFNKENNPLKILNLFKQMKLDSFEADLIIYPCIIKASSEIGDDSICQSIIKRISDSFFVDNNIQNVLIDMWVKLK
;
A
#
# COMPACT_ATOMS: atom_id res chain seq x y z
N MET A 1 -5.41 -22.73 3.09
CA MET A 1 -5.71 -21.44 3.76
C MET A 1 -6.47 -20.59 2.77
N THR A 2 -7.69 -20.19 3.10
CA THR A 2 -8.53 -19.32 2.29
C THR A 2 -7.87 -17.95 2.18
N LYS A 3 -7.68 -17.43 0.96
CA LYS A 3 -7.17 -16.07 0.76
C LYS A 3 -8.21 -15.08 1.30
N SER A 4 -7.76 -14.07 2.04
CA SER A 4 -8.61 -13.01 2.61
C SER A 4 -7.81 -11.72 2.79
N VAL A 5 -8.48 -10.58 2.92
CA VAL A 5 -7.82 -9.29 3.20
C VAL A 5 -6.94 -9.39 4.45
N THR A 6 -7.42 -10.07 5.50
CA THR A 6 -6.65 -10.32 6.73
C THR A 6 -5.38 -11.14 6.49
N HIS A 7 -5.43 -12.14 5.59
CA HIS A 7 -4.25 -12.92 5.21
C HIS A 7 -3.18 -12.04 4.56
N TYR A 8 -3.57 -11.17 3.62
CA TYR A 8 -2.62 -10.22 3.01
C TYR A 8 -2.13 -9.18 4.01
N GLY A 9 -2.99 -8.69 4.91
CA GLY A 9 -2.58 -7.78 5.98
C GLY A 9 -1.47 -8.37 6.84
N ASN A 10 -1.56 -9.65 7.22
CA ASN A 10 -0.50 -10.33 7.95
C ASN A 10 0.81 -10.41 7.15
N LEU A 11 0.74 -10.73 5.86
CA LEU A 11 1.92 -10.81 4.99
C LEU A 11 2.57 -9.44 4.77
N VAL A 12 1.77 -8.40 4.54
CA VAL A 12 2.24 -7.01 4.38
C VAL A 12 2.91 -6.53 5.66
N CYS A 13 2.32 -6.77 6.84
CA CYS A 13 2.95 -6.48 8.12
C CYS A 13 4.29 -7.20 8.30
N GLY A 14 4.40 -8.44 7.85
CA GLY A 14 5.66 -9.19 7.84
C GLY A 14 6.73 -8.53 6.96
N PHE A 15 6.41 -8.25 5.69
CA PHE A 15 7.37 -7.66 4.76
C PHE A 15 7.73 -6.20 5.06
N ASN A 16 6.82 -5.46 5.71
CA ASN A 16 7.12 -4.12 6.19
C ASN A 16 8.19 -4.14 7.30
N LYS A 17 8.22 -5.18 8.16
CA LYS A 17 9.31 -5.37 9.14
C LYS A 17 10.64 -5.76 8.50
N GLU A 18 10.59 -6.47 7.38
CA GLU A 18 11.76 -6.83 6.57
C GLU A 18 12.26 -5.69 5.68
N ASN A 19 11.58 -4.53 5.67
CA ASN A 19 11.90 -3.38 4.84
C ASN A 19 12.01 -3.74 3.33
N ASN A 20 11.09 -4.58 2.85
CA ASN A 20 11.11 -5.08 1.47
C ASN A 20 9.95 -4.51 0.64
N PRO A 21 10.09 -3.30 0.06
CA PRO A 21 9.02 -2.63 -0.66
C PRO A 21 8.55 -3.39 -1.90
N LEU A 22 9.47 -4.06 -2.61
CA LEU A 22 9.14 -4.85 -3.81
C LEU A 22 8.19 -6.01 -3.49
N LYS A 23 8.42 -6.74 -2.39
CA LYS A 23 7.51 -7.81 -1.96
C LYS A 23 6.13 -7.27 -1.61
N ILE A 24 6.04 -6.12 -0.94
CA ILE A 24 4.76 -5.49 -0.60
C ILE A 24 3.98 -5.12 -1.87
N LEU A 25 4.62 -4.54 -2.87
CA LEU A 25 3.95 -4.20 -4.13
C LEU A 25 3.55 -5.44 -4.95
N ASN A 26 4.35 -6.50 -4.91
CA ASN A 26 3.99 -7.76 -5.54
C ASN A 26 2.78 -8.41 -4.86
N LEU A 27 2.70 -8.38 -3.52
CA LEU A 27 1.49 -8.78 -2.80
C LEU A 27 0.29 -7.93 -3.19
N PHE A 28 0.45 -6.62 -3.33
CA PHE A 28 -0.65 -5.75 -3.76
C PHE A 28 -1.13 -6.11 -5.17
N LYS A 29 -0.22 -6.44 -6.10
CA LYS A 29 -0.61 -6.97 -7.42
C LYS A 29 -1.35 -8.30 -7.30
N GLN A 30 -0.90 -9.19 -6.42
CA GLN A 30 -1.55 -10.47 -6.19
C GLN A 30 -2.94 -10.33 -5.56
N MET A 31 -3.12 -9.44 -4.57
CA MET A 31 -4.44 -9.12 -3.98
C MET A 31 -5.45 -8.77 -5.07
N LYS A 32 -5.03 -7.93 -6.02
CA LYS A 32 -5.88 -7.50 -7.14
C LYS A 32 -6.26 -8.67 -8.05
N LEU A 33 -5.29 -9.52 -8.40
CA LEU A 33 -5.57 -10.72 -9.21
C LEU A 33 -6.54 -11.66 -8.51
N ASP A 34 -6.44 -11.73 -7.19
CA ASP A 34 -7.31 -12.50 -6.32
C ASP A 34 -8.63 -11.77 -5.99
N SER A 35 -8.91 -10.62 -6.64
CA SER A 35 -10.11 -9.79 -6.47
C SER A 35 -10.36 -9.28 -5.04
N PHE A 36 -9.28 -9.06 -4.29
CA PHE A 36 -9.30 -8.40 -2.99
C PHE A 36 -8.86 -6.95 -3.11
N GLU A 37 -9.57 -6.05 -2.43
CA GLU A 37 -9.15 -4.66 -2.25
C GLU A 37 -8.41 -4.48 -0.92
N ALA A 38 -7.46 -3.55 -0.90
CA ALA A 38 -6.75 -3.19 0.31
C ALA A 38 -7.67 -2.38 1.25
N ASP A 39 -7.42 -2.48 2.55
CA ASP A 39 -8.13 -1.72 3.57
C ASP A 39 -7.25 -0.57 4.11
N LEU A 40 -7.80 0.17 5.08
CA LEU A 40 -7.11 1.27 5.78
C LEU A 40 -5.82 0.85 6.51
N ILE A 41 -5.61 -0.45 6.73
CA ILE A 41 -4.40 -0.98 7.37
C ILE A 41 -3.33 -1.29 6.32
N ILE A 42 -3.74 -1.84 5.17
CA ILE A 42 -2.84 -2.29 4.11
C ILE A 42 -2.37 -1.11 3.23
N TYR A 43 -3.26 -0.16 2.89
CA TYR A 43 -2.90 0.98 2.04
C TYR A 43 -1.71 1.80 2.55
N PRO A 44 -1.61 2.17 3.84
CA PRO A 44 -0.44 2.88 4.37
C PRO A 44 0.88 2.15 4.09
N CYS A 45 0.89 0.82 4.23
CA CYS A 45 2.09 0.02 3.95
C CYS A 45 2.43 0.02 2.44
N ILE A 46 1.43 -0.03 1.57
CA ILE A 46 1.62 0.01 0.11
C ILE A 46 2.16 1.37 -0.33
N ILE A 47 1.59 2.47 0.15
CA ILE A 47 2.00 3.84 -0.21
C ILE A 47 3.43 4.09 0.26
N LYS A 48 3.77 3.66 1.48
CA LYS A 48 5.13 3.75 2.00
C LYS A 48 6.10 2.94 1.12
N ALA A 49 5.76 1.70 0.80
CA ALA A 49 6.57 0.85 -0.07
C ALA A 49 6.78 1.45 -1.46
N SER A 50 5.76 2.09 -2.06
CA SER A 50 5.93 2.78 -3.34
C SER A 50 6.83 4.01 -3.23
N SER A 51 6.72 4.77 -2.13
CA SER A 51 7.59 5.93 -1.87
C SER A 51 9.07 5.52 -1.79
N GLU A 52 9.37 4.35 -1.23
CA GLU A 52 10.73 3.83 -1.08
C GLU A 52 11.35 3.40 -2.42
N ILE A 53 10.52 3.02 -3.39
CA ILE A 53 10.97 2.74 -4.76
C ILE A 53 11.26 4.03 -5.52
N GLY A 54 10.54 5.13 -5.19
CA GLY A 54 10.73 6.43 -5.82
C GLY A 54 10.17 6.53 -7.25
N ASP A 55 9.30 5.61 -7.65
CA ASP A 55 8.62 5.66 -8.95
C ASP A 55 7.27 6.39 -8.82
N ASP A 56 7.23 7.61 -9.36
CA ASP A 56 6.05 8.48 -9.37
C ASP A 56 4.84 7.83 -10.08
N SER A 57 5.07 7.07 -11.15
CA SER A 57 3.99 6.38 -11.88
C SER A 57 3.31 5.33 -11.00
N ILE A 58 4.10 4.58 -10.23
CA ILE A 58 3.58 3.59 -9.28
C ILE A 58 2.79 4.29 -8.17
N CYS A 59 3.33 5.36 -7.61
CA CYS A 59 2.70 6.13 -6.55
C CYS A 59 1.33 6.67 -6.99
N GLN A 60 1.25 7.33 -8.15
CA GLN A 60 0.00 7.85 -8.69
C GLN A 60 -1.02 6.74 -9.00
N SER A 61 -0.56 5.59 -9.48
CA SER A 61 -1.41 4.42 -9.74
C SER A 61 -2.05 3.87 -8.46
N ILE A 62 -1.33 3.90 -7.33
CA ILE A 62 -1.86 3.51 -6.02
C ILE A 62 -2.88 4.53 -5.53
N ILE A 63 -2.56 5.83 -5.58
CA ILE A 63 -3.45 6.90 -5.08
C ILE A 63 -4.79 6.89 -5.80
N LYS A 64 -4.81 6.75 -7.14
CA LYS A 64 -6.04 6.69 -7.95
C LYS A 64 -6.97 5.53 -7.57
N ARG A 65 -6.48 4.55 -6.81
CA ARG A 65 -7.25 3.39 -6.36
C ARG A 65 -7.73 3.49 -4.93
N ILE A 66 -7.26 4.47 -4.17
CA ILE A 66 -7.75 4.69 -2.82
C ILE A 66 -9.17 5.24 -2.94
N SER A 67 -10.11 4.65 -2.21
CA SER A 67 -11.48 5.18 -2.17
C SER A 67 -11.47 6.59 -1.57
N ASP A 68 -12.32 7.48 -2.09
CA ASP A 68 -12.43 8.84 -1.55
C ASP A 68 -12.73 8.86 -0.04
N SER A 69 -13.46 7.84 0.43
CA SER A 69 -13.77 7.63 1.85
C SER A 69 -12.55 7.38 2.73
N PHE A 70 -11.41 6.98 2.16
CA PHE A 70 -10.19 6.71 2.93
C PHE A 70 -9.31 7.95 3.07
N PHE A 71 -9.52 9.00 2.28
CA PHE A 71 -8.77 10.26 2.43
C PHE A 71 -9.16 11.04 3.69
N VAL A 72 -10.24 10.69 4.39
CA VAL A 72 -10.54 11.29 5.71
C VAL A 72 -9.69 10.69 6.83
N ASP A 73 -9.03 9.56 6.59
CA ASP A 73 -8.19 8.91 7.57
C ASP A 73 -6.83 9.62 7.70
N ASN A 74 -6.50 10.04 8.92
CA ASN A 74 -5.27 10.77 9.20
C ASN A 74 -4.01 9.96 8.88
N ASN A 75 -4.05 8.63 9.02
CA ASN A 75 -2.89 7.78 8.72
C ASN A 75 -2.65 7.75 7.20
N ILE A 76 -3.70 7.61 6.40
CA ILE A 76 -3.61 7.71 4.93
C ILE A 76 -3.04 9.07 4.53
N GLN A 77 -3.58 10.18 5.05
CA GLN A 77 -3.09 11.52 4.75
C GLN A 77 -1.60 11.68 5.09
N ASN A 78 -1.19 11.24 6.28
CA ASN A 78 0.19 11.34 6.73
C ASN A 78 1.17 10.58 5.83
N VAL A 79 0.82 9.35 5.42
CA VAL A 79 1.68 8.56 4.54
C VAL A 79 1.71 9.13 3.13
N LEU A 80 0.62 9.72 2.63
CA LEU A 80 0.63 10.44 1.36
C LEU A 80 1.57 11.64 1.41
N ILE A 81 1.54 12.43 2.47
CA ILE A 81 2.46 13.56 2.65
C ILE A 81 3.93 13.08 2.65
N ASP A 82 4.25 12.03 3.42
CA ASP A 82 5.59 11.43 3.44
C ASP A 82 6.04 10.97 2.05
N MET A 83 5.12 10.33 1.29
CA MET A 83 5.37 9.91 -0.08
C MET A 83 5.71 11.10 -0.99
N TRP A 84 4.93 12.19 -0.95
CA TRP A 84 5.17 13.38 -1.77
C TRP A 84 6.49 14.08 -1.43
N VAL A 85 6.85 14.11 -0.15
CA VAL A 85 8.13 14.69 0.31
C VAL A 85 9.32 13.90 -0.24
N LYS A 86 9.21 12.57 -0.32
CA LYS A 86 10.29 11.69 -0.83
C LYS A 86 10.44 11.68 -2.35
N LEU A 87 9.39 12.00 -3.09
CA LEU A 87 9.44 12.07 -4.57
C LEU A 87 10.10 13.36 -5.10
N LYS A 88 10.48 14.28 -4.21
CA LYS A 88 11.08 15.57 -4.54
C LYS A 88 12.57 15.60 -4.18
#